data_AF-A0A256XI04-F1
#
_entry.id   AF-A0A256XI04-F1
#
_cell.length_a   1.000
_cell.length_b   1.000
_cell.length_c   1.000
_cell.angle_alpha   90.00
_cell.angle_beta   90.00
_cell.angle_gamma   90.00
#
_symmetry.space_group_name_H-M   'P 1'
#
loop_
_entity.id
_entity.type
_entity.pdbx_description
1 polymer ?
#
loop_
_entity_poly.entity_id
_entity_poly.type
_entity_poly.pdbx_seq_one_letter_code
_entity_poly.pdbx_strand_id
1 'polypeptide(L)'
;MSYDKEKFDKFMEDIKKAIESLRENLTQEAFLIYHDDADGITSAAILKESLKNIGLGVRMICLEKLYPQVVQDLHAKRGRIFFYVDIAAAHAEFLSKINKSLQNV
;
A
#
# COMPACT_ATOMS: atom_id res chain seq x y z
N MET A 1 -16.77 -24.18 -7.86
CA MET A 1 -16.52 -23.26 -6.74
C MET A 1 -17.31 -21.98 -7.02
N SER A 2 -18.49 -21.82 -6.40
CA SER A 2 -19.32 -20.62 -6.59
C SER A 2 -18.75 -19.55 -5.67
N TYR A 3 -18.19 -18.48 -6.22
CA TYR A 3 -17.78 -17.33 -5.41
C TYR A 3 -18.99 -16.42 -5.18
N ASP A 4 -18.94 -15.69 -4.07
CA ASP A 4 -19.92 -14.67 -3.74
C ASP A 4 -19.72 -13.47 -4.66
N LYS A 5 -20.59 -13.35 -5.67
CA LYS A 5 -20.48 -12.35 -6.73
C LYS A 5 -20.48 -10.93 -6.16
N GLU A 6 -21.30 -10.66 -5.14
CA GLU A 6 -21.39 -9.34 -4.53
C GLU A 6 -20.08 -8.93 -3.85
N LYS A 7 -19.44 -9.86 -3.14
CA LYS A 7 -18.12 -9.59 -2.53
C LYS A 7 -17.03 -9.34 -3.57
N PHE A 8 -17.05 -10.09 -4.67
CA PHE A 8 -16.09 -9.89 -5.76
C PHE A 8 -16.28 -8.54 -6.44
N ASP A 9 -17.52 -8.18 -6.75
CA ASP A 9 -17.84 -6.89 -7.37
C ASP A 9 -17.43 -5.74 -6.44
N LYS A 10 -17.65 -5.88 -5.13
CA LYS A 10 -17.22 -4.90 -4.13
C LYS A 10 -15.69 -4.74 -4.08
N PHE A 11 -14.96 -5.85 -4.06
CA PHE A 11 -13.51 -5.85 -4.08
C PHE A 11 -12.96 -5.14 -5.34
N MET A 12 -13.54 -5.42 -6.51
CA MET A 12 -13.15 -4.76 -7.75
C MET A 12 -13.46 -3.25 -7.75
N GLU A 13 -14.56 -2.84 -7.12
CA GLU A 13 -14.88 -1.42 -6.92
C GLU A 13 -13.84 -0.71 -6.05
N ASP A 14 -13.44 -1.33 -4.93
CA ASP A 14 -12.46 -0.75 -4.01
C ASP A 14 -11.06 -0.66 -4.65
N ILE A 15 -10.67 -1.65 -5.47
CA ILE A 15 -9.45 -1.57 -6.29
C ILE A 15 -9.51 -0.39 -7.26
N LYS A 16 -10.61 -0.20 -7.98
CA LYS A 16 -10.75 0.90 -8.95
C LYS A 16 -10.59 2.26 -8.26
N LYS A 17 -11.24 2.44 -7.11
CA LYS A 17 -11.12 3.65 -6.29
C LYS A 17 -9.67 3.90 -5.84
N ALA A 18 -8.97 2.85 -5.44
CA ALA A 18 -7.56 2.96 -5.06
C ALA A 18 -6.67 3.37 -6.24
N ILE A 19 -6.91 2.83 -7.44
CA ILE A 19 -6.17 3.17 -8.66
C ILE A 19 -6.46 4.63 -9.09
N GLU A 20 -7.71 5.07 -9.02
CA GLU A 20 -8.10 6.45 -9.32
C GLU A 20 -7.41 7.42 -8.37
N SER A 21 -7.48 7.16 -7.06
CA SER A 21 -6.78 7.97 -6.05
C SER A 21 -5.26 7.98 -6.26
N LEU A 22 -4.65 6.85 -6.64
CA LEU A 22 -3.24 6.77 -6.97
C LEU A 22 -2.88 7.66 -8.16
N ARG A 23 -3.68 7.63 -9.23
CA ARG A 23 -3.45 8.44 -10.45
C ARG A 23 -3.58 9.94 -10.19
N GLU A 24 -4.55 10.34 -9.38
CA GLU A 24 -4.76 11.75 -9.00
C GLU A 24 -3.64 12.30 -8.11
N ASN A 25 -3.00 11.43 -7.33
CA ASN A 25 -1.99 11.80 -6.35
C ASN A 25 -0.59 11.28 -6.70
N LEU A 26 -0.32 11.05 -8.00
CA LEU A 26 0.97 10.53 -8.47
C LEU A 26 2.13 11.39 -7.96
N THR A 27 3.10 10.73 -7.32
CA THR A 27 4.36 11.33 -6.87
C THR A 27 5.51 10.83 -7.76
N GLN A 28 6.72 11.33 -7.55
CA GLN A 28 7.91 10.79 -8.23
C GLN A 28 8.32 9.41 -7.69
N GLU A 29 7.95 9.09 -6.45
CA GLU A 29 8.43 7.93 -5.74
C GLU A 29 7.38 7.35 -4.78
N ALA A 30 7.25 6.02 -4.80
CA ALA A 30 6.43 5.23 -3.89
C ALA A 30 7.30 4.33 -3.01
N PHE A 31 6.84 4.10 -1.79
CA PHE A 31 7.43 3.19 -0.83
C PHE A 31 6.62 1.89 -0.80
N LEU A 32 7.29 0.77 -0.99
CA LEU A 32 6.70 -0.56 -1.02
C LEU A 32 7.22 -1.36 0.17
N ILE A 33 6.36 -1.54 1.17
CA ILE A 33 6.62 -2.26 2.41
C ILE A 33 6.05 -3.66 2.27
N TYR A 34 6.86 -4.69 2.54
CA TYR A 34 6.47 -6.08 2.30
C TYR A 34 7.05 -7.04 3.34
N HIS A 35 6.38 -8.18 3.52
CA HIS A 35 6.79 -9.26 4.42
C HIS A 35 7.96 -10.07 3.85
N ASP A 36 8.75 -10.72 4.72
CA ASP A 36 9.99 -11.42 4.34
C ASP A 36 9.80 -12.88 3.91
N ASP A 37 8.56 -13.30 3.67
CA ASP A 37 8.22 -14.62 3.16
C ASP A 37 8.00 -14.64 1.64
N ALA A 38 7.67 -15.82 1.11
CA ALA A 38 7.50 -16.01 -0.33
C ALA A 38 6.34 -15.19 -0.91
N ASP A 39 5.21 -15.07 -0.19
CA ASP A 39 4.04 -14.35 -0.71
C ASP A 39 4.32 -12.83 -0.71
N GLY A 40 4.86 -12.30 0.38
CA GLY A 40 5.32 -10.91 0.47
C GLY A 40 6.35 -10.54 -0.60
N ILE A 41 7.40 -11.34 -0.79
CA ILE A 41 8.45 -11.08 -1.78
C ILE A 41 7.90 -11.10 -3.21
N THR A 42 7.10 -12.12 -3.56
CA THR A 42 6.59 -12.26 -4.93
C THR A 42 5.55 -11.19 -5.25
N SER A 43 4.62 -10.93 -4.33
CA SER A 43 3.62 -9.87 -4.46
C SER A 43 4.28 -8.49 -4.57
N ALA A 44 5.34 -8.23 -3.79
CA ALA A 44 6.08 -6.98 -3.90
C ALA A 44 6.82 -6.83 -5.23
N ALA A 45 7.39 -7.91 -5.77
CA ALA A 45 8.04 -7.88 -7.08
C ALA A 45 7.05 -7.54 -8.20
N ILE A 46 5.86 -8.15 -8.20
CA ILE A 46 4.79 -7.87 -9.16
C ILE A 46 4.35 -6.41 -9.07
N LEU A 47 4.09 -5.91 -7.87
CA LEU A 47 3.63 -4.53 -7.68
C LEU A 47 4.71 -3.52 -8.06
N LYS A 48 5.98 -3.78 -7.71
CA LYS A 48 7.11 -2.95 -8.11
C LYS A 48 7.17 -2.76 -9.63
N GLU A 49 7.06 -3.85 -10.39
CA GLU A 49 7.11 -3.79 -11.85
C GLU A 49 5.90 -3.04 -12.42
N SER A 50 4.72 -3.27 -11.84
CA SER A 50 3.49 -2.58 -12.23
C SER A 50 3.57 -1.07 -11.99
N LEU A 51 4.14 -0.63 -10.85
CA LEU A 51 4.32 0.78 -10.53
C LEU A 51 5.38 1.44 -11.43
N LYS A 52 6.47 0.74 -11.74
CA LYS A 52 7.48 1.22 -12.70
C LYS A 52 6.89 1.47 -14.09
N ASN A 53 6.01 0.57 -14.55
CA ASN A 53 5.36 0.70 -15.85
C ASN A 53 4.45 1.93 -15.98
N ILE A 54 4.02 2.52 -14.85
CA ILE A 54 3.26 3.78 -14.82
C ILE A 54 4.14 5.00 -14.46
N GLY A 55 5.47 4.83 -14.47
CA GLY A 55 6.43 5.93 -14.31
C GLY A 55 6.84 6.26 -12.87
N LEU A 56 6.48 5.44 -11.88
CA LEU A 56 6.87 5.65 -10.48
C LEU A 56 8.25 5.05 -10.18
N GLY A 57 9.09 5.81 -9.48
CA GLY A 57 10.21 5.25 -8.72
C GLY A 57 9.68 4.43 -7.55
N VAL A 58 10.28 3.27 -7.26
CA VAL A 58 9.83 2.39 -6.15
C VAL A 58 10.98 2.09 -5.20
N ARG A 59 10.84 2.49 -3.93
CA ARG A 59 11.72 2.08 -2.83
C ARG A 59 11.11 0.89 -2.10
N MET A 60 11.87 -0.20 -2.03
CA MET A 60 11.44 -1.44 -1.37
C MET A 60 11.95 -1.50 0.06
N ILE A 61 11.09 -1.87 1.01
CA ILE A 61 11.40 -2.05 2.42
C ILE A 61 10.83 -3.39 2.90
N CYS A 62 11.72 -4.32 3.23
CA CYS A 62 11.35 -5.63 3.79
C CYS A 62 11.19 -5.52 5.31
N LEU A 63 10.10 -6.06 5.87
CA LEU A 63 9.85 -6.11 7.31
C LEU A 63 9.26 -7.47 7.71
N GLU A 64 9.84 -8.13 8.71
CA GLU A 64 9.26 -9.34 9.32
C GLU A 64 7.94 -9.01 10.04
N LYS A 65 7.86 -7.83 10.69
CA LYS A 65 6.67 -7.40 11.44
C LYS A 65 6.48 -5.90 11.35
N LEU A 66 5.20 -5.48 11.40
CA LEU A 66 4.85 -4.07 11.40
C LEU A 66 4.87 -3.50 12.82
N TYR A 67 5.93 -2.76 13.16
CA TYR A 67 6.02 -2.05 14.44
C TYR A 67 5.42 -0.64 14.32
N PRO A 68 4.57 -0.19 15.27
CA PRO A 68 3.98 1.15 15.23
C PRO A 68 4.99 2.29 15.10
N GLN A 69 6.16 2.17 15.75
CA GLN A 69 7.23 3.16 15.67
C GLN A 69 7.79 3.28 14.24
N VAL A 70 8.04 2.15 13.57
CA VAL A 70 8.49 2.11 12.18
C VAL A 70 7.47 2.77 11.26
N VAL A 71 6.18 2.50 11.47
CA VAL A 71 5.11 3.14 10.69
C VAL A 71 5.09 4.65 10.91
N GLN A 72 5.21 5.12 12.15
CA GLN A 72 5.25 6.55 12.47
C GLN A 72 6.44 7.23 11.78
N ASP A 73 7.62 6.62 11.81
CA ASP A 73 8.82 7.14 11.15
C ASP A 73 8.68 7.17 9.63
N LEU A 74 8.11 6.11 9.03
CA LEU A 74 7.82 6.07 7.60
C LEU A 74 6.89 7.21 7.18
N HIS A 75 5.82 7.43 7.96
CA HIS A 75 4.76 8.41 7.69
C HIS A 75 5.10 9.83 8.17
N ALA A 76 6.24 10.05 8.82
CA ALA A 76 6.64 11.37 9.34
C ALA A 76 6.79 12.44 8.24
N LYS A 77 7.04 12.03 6.98
CA LYS A 77 7.16 12.92 5.83
C LYS A 77 5.91 12.85 4.96
N ARG A 78 5.31 14.01 4.67
CA ARG A 78 4.14 14.16 3.78
C ARG A 78 4.49 13.96 2.31
N GLY A 79 3.47 13.80 1.47
CA GLY A 79 3.60 13.76 0.01
C GLY A 79 4.24 12.46 -0.51
N ARG A 80 4.07 11.36 0.22
CA ARG A 80 4.60 10.04 -0.14
C ARG A 80 3.46 9.05 -0.26
N ILE A 81 3.59 8.14 -1.23
CA ILE A 81 2.68 7.02 -1.40
C ILE A 81 3.31 5.79 -0.74
N PHE A 82 2.54 5.09 0.10
CA PHE A 82 2.96 3.87 0.76
C PHE A 82 2.05 2.71 0.33
N PHE A 83 2.66 1.62 -0.12
CA PHE A 83 2.01 0.34 -0.38
C PHE A 83 2.47 -0.66 0.68
N TYR A 84 1.50 -1.33 1.32
CA TYR A 84 1.75 -2.44 2.23
C TYR A 84 1.31 -3.73 1.55
N VAL A 85 2.23 -4.67 1.39
CA VAL A 85 2.02 -5.92 0.65
C VAL A 85 2.25 -7.09 1.59
N ASP A 86 1.24 -7.96 1.68
CA ASP A 86 1.24 -9.13 2.57
C ASP A 86 1.57 -8.79 4.04
N ILE A 87 1.26 -7.56 4.44
CA ILE A 87 1.52 -7.05 5.78
C ILE A 87 0.48 -5.99 6.11
N ALA A 88 0.32 -5.70 7.39
CA ALA A 88 -0.47 -4.58 7.93
C ALA A 88 -2.00 -4.67 7.87
N ALA A 89 -2.60 -5.75 7.35
CA ALA A 89 -4.06 -5.90 7.32
C ALA A 89 -4.70 -5.75 8.72
N ALA A 90 -4.13 -6.39 9.74
CA ALA A 90 -4.58 -6.26 11.14
C ALA A 90 -4.40 -4.84 11.72
N HIS A 91 -3.63 -3.98 11.05
CA HIS A 91 -3.28 -2.62 11.48
C HIS A 91 -3.87 -1.56 10.55
N ALA A 92 -4.80 -1.92 9.65
CA ALA A 92 -5.37 -1.02 8.65
C ALA A 92 -6.04 0.22 9.28
N GLU A 93 -6.74 0.06 10.42
CA GLU A 93 -7.33 1.19 11.13
C GLU A 93 -6.27 2.16 11.68
N PHE A 94 -5.18 1.63 12.21
CA PHE A 94 -4.06 2.42 12.71
C PHE A 94 -3.40 3.22 11.58
N LEU A 95 -3.16 2.57 10.44
CA LEU A 95 -2.65 3.23 9.23
C LEU A 95 -3.60 4.31 8.72
N SER A 96 -4.91 4.07 8.73
CA SER A 96 -5.91 5.05 8.31
C SER A 96 -5.91 6.28 9.21
N LYS A 97 -5.78 6.10 10.53
CA LYS A 97 -5.69 7.19 11.51
C LYS A 97 -4.45 8.05 11.28
N ILE A 98 -3.29 7.42 11.05
CA ILE A 98 -2.04 8.13 10.74
C ILE A 98 -2.16 8.91 9.42
N ASN A 99 -2.70 8.29 8.37
CA ASN A 99 -2.85 8.96 7.08
C ASN A 99 -3.76 10.18 7.17
N LYS A 100 -4.89 10.09 7.90
CA LYS A 100 -5.83 11.21 8.08
C LYS A 100 -5.25 12.37 8.90
N SER A 101 -4.43 12.09 9.92
CA SER A 101 -3.82 13.17 10.71
C SER A 101 -2.82 14.00 9.89
N LEU A 102 -2.29 13.45 8.80
CA LEU A 102 -1.39 14.14 7.88
C LEU A 102 -2.11 15.01 6.84
N GLN A 103 -3.43 14.87 6.66
CA GLN A 103 -4.22 15.63 5.68
C GLN A 103 -4.89 16.90 6.24
N ASN A 104 -4.86 17.12 7.57
CA ASN A 104 -5.59 18.20 8.25
C ASN A 104 -4.75 19.45 8.62
N VAL A 105 -3.71 19.80 7.84
CA VAL A 105 -3.02 21.11 7.96
C VAL A 105 -2.73 21.66 6.59
#